data_AF-A0A3L6FHV1-F1
#
_entry.id   AF-A0A3L6FHV1-F1
#
_cell.length_a   1.000
_cell.length_b   1.000
_cell.length_c   1.000
_cell.angle_alpha   90.00
_cell.angle_beta   90.00
_cell.angle_gamma   90.00
#
_symmetry.space_group_name_H-M   'P 1'
#
loop_
_entity.id
_entity.type
_entity.pdbx_description
1 polymer ?
#
loop_
_entity_poly.entity_id
_entity_poly.type
_entity_poly.pdbx_seq_one_letter_code
_entity_poly.pdbx_strand_id
1 'polypeptide(L)'
;MLEDIGKIKQVDETIVRARSLTTFLYSHTRVLALMRKFLGKDLVRAGITRFATTYLNLKSMLGNKKELGKLFRSDELNEMGYLKKDKGKNASKIVRSDTFWENVDCAVNFFEPLANVLRRMNSDVPAMGFLYGCLLDAKNDIAKRFNNVEHCFKTIWEIIDKRWDNKLKTPLHLAGYYLNLYYYYPNKLEIELDGTFRGSSILYHKDGSRG
;
A
#
# COMPACT_ATOMS: atom_id res chain seq x y z
N MET A 1 -0.80 -8.64 6.76
CA MET A 1 -1.61 -7.53 6.24
C MET A 1 -1.24 -7.25 4.79
N LEU A 2 -0.12 -6.56 4.50
CA LEU A 2 0.34 -6.34 3.10
C LEU A 2 0.49 -7.66 2.32
N GLU A 3 1.00 -8.70 2.96
CA GLU A 3 1.09 -10.04 2.36
C GLU A 3 -0.27 -10.60 1.94
N ASP A 4 -1.28 -10.44 2.78
CA ASP A 4 -2.61 -11.02 2.55
C ASP A 4 -3.36 -10.25 1.46
N ILE A 5 -3.18 -8.92 1.43
CA ILE A 5 -3.68 -8.07 0.33
C ILE A 5 -3.01 -8.49 -0.99
N GLY A 6 -1.70 -8.75 -0.97
CA GLY A 6 -0.98 -9.25 -2.13
C GLY A 6 -1.45 -10.60 -2.66
N LYS A 7 -2.16 -11.40 -1.85
CA LYS A 7 -2.74 -12.71 -2.23
C LYS A 7 -4.16 -12.61 -2.81
N ILE A 8 -4.78 -11.43 -2.78
CA ILE A 8 -6.06 -11.23 -3.45
C ILE A 8 -5.83 -11.45 -4.94
N LYS A 9 -6.63 -12.34 -5.56
CA LYS A 9 -6.45 -12.80 -6.94
C LYS A 9 -6.14 -11.65 -7.92
N GLN A 10 -6.94 -10.60 -7.92
CA GLN A 10 -6.76 -9.45 -8.80
C GLN A 10 -5.45 -8.68 -8.53
N VAL A 11 -5.04 -8.56 -7.26
CA VAL A 11 -3.79 -7.90 -6.87
C VAL A 11 -2.59 -8.76 -7.24
N ASP A 12 -2.65 -10.06 -6.97
CA ASP A 12 -1.59 -11.03 -7.31
C ASP A 12 -1.35 -11.09 -8.82
N GLU A 13 -2.42 -11.24 -9.61
CA GLU A 13 -2.35 -11.23 -11.08
C GLU A 13 -1.74 -9.93 -11.60
N THR A 14 -2.06 -8.79 -10.98
CA THR A 14 -1.50 -7.49 -11.33
C THR A 14 -0.01 -7.41 -11.02
N ILE A 15 0.42 -7.92 -9.85
CA ILE A 15 1.83 -8.00 -9.47
C ILE A 15 2.61 -8.89 -10.43
N VAL A 16 2.05 -10.04 -10.83
CA VAL A 16 2.69 -10.96 -11.78
C VAL A 16 2.85 -10.32 -13.16
N ARG A 17 1.81 -9.64 -13.67
CA ARG A 17 1.87 -8.91 -14.94
C ARG A 17 2.89 -7.76 -14.88
N ALA A 18 2.88 -6.98 -13.80
CA ALA A 18 3.86 -5.92 -13.58
C ALA A 18 5.29 -6.46 -13.57
N ARG A 19 5.53 -7.58 -12.87
CA ARG A 19 6.83 -8.26 -12.87
C ARG A 19 7.25 -8.69 -14.27
N SER A 20 6.37 -9.33 -15.04
CA SER A 20 6.66 -9.72 -16.42
C SER A 20 7.07 -8.53 -17.29
N LEU A 21 6.42 -7.38 -17.14
CA LEU A 21 6.78 -6.16 -17.87
C LEU A 21 8.16 -5.64 -17.45
N THR A 22 8.43 -5.57 -16.15
CA THR A 22 9.76 -5.16 -15.65
C THR A 22 10.86 -6.11 -16.12
N THR A 23 10.62 -7.43 -16.09
CA THR A 23 11.60 -8.41 -16.59
C THR A 23 11.91 -8.18 -18.07
N PHE A 24 10.90 -7.89 -18.90
CA PHE A 24 11.13 -7.54 -20.31
C PHE A 24 12.01 -6.30 -20.46
N LEU A 25 11.66 -5.21 -19.75
CA LEU A 25 12.37 -3.93 -19.86
C LEU A 25 13.85 -4.02 -19.46
N TYR A 26 14.17 -4.87 -18.49
CA TYR A 26 15.54 -5.05 -17.99
C TYR A 26 16.29 -6.20 -18.66
N SER A 27 15.64 -6.99 -19.52
CA SER A 27 16.26 -8.18 -20.15
C SER A 27 17.29 -7.87 -21.24
N HIS A 28 17.22 -6.70 -21.86
CA HIS A 28 18.09 -6.32 -22.97
C HIS A 28 18.69 -4.93 -22.71
N THR A 29 20.02 -4.82 -22.79
CA THR A 29 20.75 -3.57 -22.50
C THR A 29 20.25 -2.39 -23.35
N ARG A 30 19.92 -2.63 -24.62
CA ARG A 30 19.35 -1.61 -25.52
C ARG A 30 17.96 -1.15 -25.09
N VAL A 31 17.09 -2.08 -24.66
CA VAL A 31 15.74 -1.77 -24.18
C VAL A 31 15.81 -1.02 -22.85
N LEU A 32 16.70 -1.44 -21.95
CA LEU A 32 16.95 -0.78 -20.68
C LEU A 32 17.46 0.66 -20.86
N ALA A 33 18.44 0.85 -21.75
CA ALA A 33 18.97 2.17 -22.08
C ALA A 33 17.87 3.08 -22.65
N LEU A 34 17.03 2.55 -23.55
CA LEU A 34 15.91 3.29 -24.11
C LEU A 34 14.87 3.63 -23.05
N MET A 35 14.50 2.68 -22.19
CA MET A 35 13.59 2.94 -21.07
C MET A 35 14.11 4.08 -20.18
N ARG A 36 15.41 4.07 -19.83
CA ARG A 36 16.03 5.14 -19.03
C ARG A 36 16.01 6.50 -19.75
N LYS A 37 16.15 6.53 -21.08
CA LYS A 37 16.01 7.75 -21.90
C LYS A 37 14.60 8.33 -21.78
N PHE A 38 13.56 7.50 -21.83
CA PHE A 38 12.16 7.96 -21.72
C PHE A 38 11.74 8.32 -20.29
N LEU A 39 12.16 7.52 -19.29
CA LEU A 39 11.72 7.70 -17.90
C LEU A 39 12.60 8.65 -17.08
N GLY A 40 13.83 8.91 -17.54
CA GLY A 40 14.85 9.67 -16.81
C GLY A 40 15.37 9.00 -15.54
N LYS A 41 14.92 7.78 -15.23
CA LYS A 41 15.25 7.04 -14.00
C LYS A 41 14.95 5.55 -14.15
N ASP A 42 15.47 4.76 -13.22
CA ASP A 42 15.08 3.36 -13.11
C ASP A 42 13.64 3.20 -12.62
N LEU A 43 12.96 2.22 -13.23
CA LEU A 43 11.57 1.86 -12.94
C LEU A 43 11.46 1.07 -11.63
N VAL A 44 12.42 0.17 -11.35
CA VAL A 44 12.40 -0.70 -10.18
C VAL A 44 12.91 0.07 -8.96
N ARG A 45 12.25 -0.12 -7.83
CA ARG A 45 12.52 0.55 -6.56
C ARG A 45 12.64 -0.50 -5.46
N ALA A 46 13.84 -0.64 -4.91
CA ALA A 46 14.08 -1.55 -3.81
C ALA A 46 13.51 -0.99 -2.50
N GLY A 47 12.75 -1.81 -1.78
CA GLY A 47 12.36 -1.56 -0.39
C GLY A 47 13.01 -2.58 0.54
N ILE A 48 12.99 -2.28 1.84
CA ILE A 48 13.58 -3.15 2.88
C ILE A 48 12.92 -4.54 2.90
N THR A 49 11.62 -4.60 2.58
CA THR A 49 10.87 -5.85 2.52
C THR A 49 10.38 -6.14 1.11
N ARG A 50 10.15 -7.42 0.79
CA ARG A 50 9.56 -7.84 -0.50
C ARG A 50 8.23 -7.14 -0.82
N PHE A 51 7.45 -6.81 0.21
CA PHE A 51 6.16 -6.10 0.07
C PHE A 51 6.36 -4.62 -0.23
N ALA A 52 7.29 -3.97 0.47
CA ALA A 52 7.67 -2.60 0.15
C ALA A 52 8.20 -2.49 -1.29
N THR A 53 9.07 -3.42 -1.70
CA THR A 53 9.55 -3.49 -3.10
C THR A 53 8.40 -3.64 -4.10
N THR A 54 7.44 -4.51 -3.82
CA THR A 54 6.29 -4.72 -4.71
C THR A 54 5.45 -3.46 -4.84
N TYR A 55 5.10 -2.82 -3.71
CA TYR A 55 4.38 -1.55 -3.69
C TYR A 55 5.14 -0.44 -4.43
N LEU A 56 6.42 -0.24 -4.13
CA LEU A 56 7.24 0.81 -4.73
C LEU A 56 7.39 0.62 -6.25
N ASN A 57 7.48 -0.63 -6.71
CA ASN A 57 7.49 -0.96 -8.14
C ASN A 57 6.17 -0.59 -8.80
N LEU A 58 5.02 -1.00 -8.24
CA LEU A 58 3.70 -0.65 -8.77
C LEU A 58 3.48 0.87 -8.81
N LYS A 59 3.84 1.57 -7.73
CA LYS A 59 3.74 3.04 -7.65
C LYS A 59 4.65 3.73 -8.67
N SER A 60 5.89 3.25 -8.83
CA SER A 60 6.81 3.76 -9.86
C SER A 60 6.27 3.50 -11.28
N MET A 61 5.69 2.32 -11.53
CA MET A 61 5.06 2.01 -12.82
C MET A 61 3.88 2.93 -13.13
N LEU A 62 2.98 3.13 -12.17
CA LEU A 62 1.84 4.03 -12.32
C LEU A 62 2.29 5.47 -12.60
N GLY A 63 3.26 5.97 -11.84
CA GLY A 63 3.83 7.31 -12.02
C GLY A 63 4.52 7.52 -13.38
N ASN A 64 4.98 6.44 -14.02
CA ASN A 64 5.60 6.48 -15.34
C ASN A 64 4.67 5.92 -16.46
N LYS A 65 3.36 5.76 -16.22
CA LYS A 65 2.40 5.20 -17.20
C LYS A 65 2.49 5.92 -18.56
N LYS A 66 2.52 7.25 -18.56
CA LYS A 66 2.58 8.06 -19.79
C LYS A 66 3.87 7.82 -20.57
N GLU A 67 5.02 7.83 -19.89
CA GLU A 67 6.32 7.64 -20.51
C GLU A 67 6.54 6.21 -20.99
N LEU A 68 6.06 5.20 -20.24
CA LEU A 68 5.99 3.82 -20.72
C LEU A 68 5.10 3.71 -21.96
N GLY A 69 3.97 4.41 -21.99
CA GLY A 69 3.12 4.50 -23.17
C GLY A 69 3.84 5.05 -24.39
N LYS A 70 4.64 6.11 -24.23
CA LYS A 70 5.47 6.69 -25.31
C LYS A 70 6.57 5.74 -25.76
N LEU A 71 7.30 5.13 -24.81
CA LEU A 71 8.34 4.13 -25.09
C LEU A 71 7.82 3.00 -25.99
N PHE A 72 6.65 2.45 -25.67
CA PHE A 72 6.03 1.36 -26.44
C PHE A 72 5.39 1.79 -27.77
N ARG A 73 5.39 3.09 -28.07
CA ARG A 73 4.99 3.67 -29.37
C ARG A 73 6.18 4.21 -30.16
N SER A 74 7.39 4.21 -29.59
CA SER A 74 8.58 4.72 -30.28
C SER A 74 9.01 3.82 -31.44
N ASP A 75 9.40 4.46 -32.54
CA ASP A 75 9.97 3.75 -33.70
C ASP A 75 11.26 3.04 -33.31
N GLU A 76 12.08 3.68 -32.46
CA GLU A 76 13.32 3.13 -31.91
C GLU A 76 13.11 1.75 -31.26
N LEU A 77 12.07 1.56 -30.45
CA LEU A 77 11.79 0.25 -29.83
C LEU A 77 11.21 -0.76 -30.84
N ASN A 78 10.42 -0.28 -31.80
CA ASN A 78 9.80 -1.13 -32.82
C ASN A 78 10.85 -1.71 -33.79
N GLU A 79 11.80 -0.89 -34.22
CA GLU A 79 12.92 -1.25 -35.09
C GLU A 79 13.86 -2.27 -34.45
N MET A 80 14.00 -2.28 -33.12
CA MET A 80 14.79 -3.30 -32.41
C MET A 80 14.23 -4.72 -32.53
N GLY A 81 12.97 -4.89 -32.97
CA GLY A 81 12.35 -6.20 -33.21
C GLY A 81 11.98 -6.99 -31.96
N TYR A 82 12.29 -6.51 -30.75
CA TYR A 82 11.95 -7.21 -29.50
C TYR A 82 10.44 -7.33 -29.28
N LEU A 83 9.65 -6.40 -29.79
CA LEU A 83 8.18 -6.43 -29.73
C LEU A 83 7.56 -7.54 -30.57
N LYS A 84 8.29 -8.11 -31.55
CA LYS A 84 7.81 -9.22 -32.38
C LYS A 84 7.89 -10.57 -31.66
N LYS A 85 8.72 -10.69 -30.62
CA LYS A 85 8.86 -11.88 -29.77
C LYS A 85 7.73 -11.97 -28.76
N ASP A 86 7.42 -13.17 -28.27
CA ASP A 86 6.28 -13.40 -27.36
C ASP A 86 6.34 -12.55 -26.09
N LYS A 87 7.53 -12.43 -25.47
CA LYS A 87 7.73 -11.57 -24.29
C LYS A 87 7.45 -10.10 -24.59
N GLY A 88 7.84 -9.61 -25.76
CA GLY A 88 7.60 -8.22 -26.18
C GLY A 88 6.13 -7.97 -26.56
N LYS A 89 5.48 -8.92 -27.22
CA LYS A 89 4.03 -8.88 -27.48
C LYS A 89 3.25 -8.82 -26.17
N ASN A 90 3.61 -9.65 -25.20
CA ASN A 90 2.97 -9.63 -23.88
C ASN A 90 3.19 -8.28 -23.17
N ALA A 91 4.43 -7.77 -23.15
CA ALA A 91 4.74 -6.47 -22.56
C ALA A 91 3.93 -5.33 -23.20
N SER A 92 3.81 -5.32 -24.53
CA SER A 92 3.00 -4.35 -25.27
C SER A 92 1.52 -4.43 -24.91
N LYS A 93 0.96 -5.65 -24.81
CA LYS A 93 -0.42 -5.87 -24.35
C LYS A 93 -0.64 -5.34 -22.94
N ILE A 94 0.30 -5.54 -22.02
CA ILE A 94 0.20 -5.03 -20.65
C ILE A 94 0.19 -3.50 -20.63
N VAL A 95 1.12 -2.84 -21.33
CA VAL A 95 1.20 -1.36 -21.33
C VAL A 95 -0.02 -0.71 -21.99
N ARG A 96 -0.66 -1.36 -22.95
CA ARG A 96 -1.87 -0.86 -23.64
C ARG A 96 -3.19 -1.22 -22.95
N SER A 97 -3.15 -2.03 -21.89
CA SER A 97 -4.34 -2.52 -21.19
C SER A 97 -4.79 -1.51 -20.14
N ASP A 98 -5.94 -0.86 -20.35
CA ASP A 98 -6.51 0.07 -19.35
C ASP A 98 -6.88 -0.64 -18.06
N THR A 99 -7.47 -1.83 -18.16
CA THR A 99 -7.77 -2.69 -17.01
C THR A 99 -6.54 -3.04 -16.17
N PHE A 100 -5.37 -3.20 -16.78
CA PHE A 100 -4.12 -3.38 -16.04
C PHE A 100 -3.79 -2.14 -15.20
N TRP A 101 -3.88 -0.95 -15.80
CA TRP A 101 -3.57 0.29 -15.11
C TRP A 101 -4.55 0.62 -14.01
N GLU A 102 -5.85 0.36 -14.22
CA GLU A 102 -6.88 0.46 -13.18
C GLU A 102 -6.59 -0.47 -12.01
N ASN A 103 -6.19 -1.72 -12.29
CA ASN A 103 -5.81 -2.66 -11.23
C ASN A 103 -4.54 -2.24 -10.49
N VAL A 104 -3.55 -1.67 -11.20
CA VAL A 104 -2.34 -1.12 -10.58
C VAL A 104 -2.69 0.05 -9.67
N ASP A 105 -3.55 0.98 -10.12
CA ASP A 105 -4.02 2.11 -9.32
C ASP A 105 -4.77 1.64 -8.06
N CYS A 106 -5.69 0.69 -8.22
CA CYS A 106 -6.41 0.06 -7.13
C CYS A 106 -5.45 -0.58 -6.09
N ALA A 107 -4.47 -1.37 -6.56
CA ALA A 107 -3.47 -1.97 -5.68
C ALA A 107 -2.62 -0.92 -4.95
N VAL A 108 -2.20 0.15 -5.63
CA VAL A 108 -1.45 1.26 -5.00
C VAL A 108 -2.29 1.95 -3.93
N ASN A 109 -3.59 2.18 -4.17
CA ASN A 109 -4.51 2.78 -3.22
C ASN A 109 -4.75 1.91 -1.97
N PHE A 110 -4.66 0.59 -2.08
CA PHE A 110 -4.67 -0.29 -0.90
C PHE A 110 -3.35 -0.30 -0.14
N PHE A 111 -2.23 -0.33 -0.85
CA PHE A 111 -0.91 -0.47 -0.23
C PHE A 111 -0.39 0.81 0.40
N GLU A 112 -0.66 1.97 -0.18
CA GLU A 112 -0.06 3.24 0.24
C GLU A 112 -0.40 3.64 1.69
N PRO A 113 -1.67 3.61 2.13
CA PRO A 113 -2.01 3.98 3.51
C PRO A 113 -1.31 3.06 4.52
N LEU A 114 -1.24 1.76 4.22
CA LEU A 114 -0.57 0.77 5.07
C LEU A 114 0.96 0.91 5.05
N ALA A 115 1.56 1.26 3.90
CA ALA A 115 2.98 1.57 3.82
C ALA A 115 3.33 2.81 4.67
N ASN A 116 2.44 3.81 4.72
CA ASN A 116 2.61 4.98 5.58
C ASN A 116 2.56 4.63 7.07
N VAL A 117 1.66 3.74 7.49
CA VAL A 117 1.64 3.20 8.86
C VAL A 117 2.99 2.58 9.19
N LEU A 118 3.48 1.64 8.37
CA LEU A 118 4.75 0.96 8.62
C LEU A 118 5.93 1.94 8.69
N ARG A 119 5.95 2.95 7.81
CA ARG A 119 6.99 3.99 7.85
C ARG A 119 6.96 4.78 9.15
N ARG A 120 5.77 5.12 9.66
CA ARG A 120 5.63 5.83 10.93
C ARG A 120 6.00 4.95 12.13
N MET A 121 5.68 3.66 12.10
CA MET A 121 6.04 2.72 13.17
C MET A 121 7.54 2.42 13.23
N ASN A 122 8.25 2.61 12.12
CA ASN A 122 9.71 2.46 12.04
C ASN A 122 10.48 3.77 12.34
N SER A 123 9.79 4.85 12.71
CA SER A 123 10.45 6.10 13.12
C SER A 123 10.80 6.11 14.60
N ASP A 124 11.66 7.04 15.03
CA ASP A 124 12.13 7.18 16.41
C ASP A 124 11.08 7.69 17.41
N VAL A 125 9.80 7.80 17.01
CA VAL A 125 8.70 8.23 17.87
C VAL A 125 8.07 7.05 18.63
N PRO A 126 7.48 7.24 19.82
CA PRO A 126 6.79 6.18 20.56
C PRO A 126 5.63 5.56 19.76
N ALA A 127 5.92 4.47 19.04
CA ALA A 127 4.99 3.85 18.09
C ALA A 127 3.73 3.30 18.76
N MET A 128 3.82 2.85 20.02
CA MET A 128 2.74 2.18 20.74
C MET A 128 1.47 3.04 20.89
N GLY A 129 1.64 4.35 21.14
CA GLY A 129 0.49 5.26 21.27
C GLY A 129 -0.13 5.67 19.94
N PHE A 130 0.58 5.50 18.84
CA PHE A 130 0.13 5.92 17.51
C PHE A 130 -0.38 4.76 16.66
N LEU A 131 0.03 3.52 16.92
CA LEU A 131 -0.28 2.38 16.06
C LEU A 131 -1.78 2.22 15.79
N TYR A 132 -2.61 2.26 16.85
CA TYR A 132 -4.06 2.14 16.74
C TYR A 132 -4.65 3.23 15.85
N GLY A 133 -4.36 4.49 16.18
CA GLY A 133 -4.88 5.63 15.43
C GLY A 133 -4.41 5.63 13.99
N CYS A 134 -3.13 5.32 13.73
CA CYS A 134 -2.59 5.25 12.38
C CYS A 134 -3.26 4.17 11.53
N LEU A 135 -3.69 3.05 12.13
CA LEU A 135 -4.41 2.00 11.40
C LEU A 135 -5.87 2.35 11.15
N LEU A 136 -6.52 3.04 12.10
CA LEU A 136 -7.85 3.62 11.86
C LEU A 136 -7.79 4.67 10.74
N ASP A 137 -6.81 5.56 10.79
CA ASP A 137 -6.54 6.56 9.74
C ASP A 137 -6.28 5.89 8.40
N ALA A 138 -5.53 4.79 8.36
CA ALA A 138 -5.29 4.04 7.13
C ALA A 138 -6.57 3.40 6.57
N LYS A 139 -7.44 2.83 7.41
CA LYS A 139 -8.76 2.32 6.97
C LYS A 139 -9.60 3.44 6.37
N ASN A 140 -9.63 4.60 7.02
CA ASN A 140 -10.35 5.78 6.56
C ASN A 140 -9.78 6.36 5.26
N ASP A 141 -8.45 6.41 5.11
CA ASP A 141 -7.78 6.84 3.86
C ASP A 141 -8.11 5.88 2.71
N ILE A 142 -8.08 4.56 2.95
CA ILE A 142 -8.54 3.57 1.96
C ILE A 142 -9.99 3.84 1.56
N ALA A 143 -10.91 3.98 2.51
CA ALA A 143 -12.32 4.23 2.19
C ALA A 143 -12.50 5.49 1.35
N LYS A 144 -11.83 6.59 1.72
CA LYS A 144 -11.85 7.86 0.98
C LYS A 144 -11.34 7.72 -0.46
N ARG A 145 -10.27 6.96 -0.69
CA ARG A 145 -9.72 6.71 -2.04
C ARG A 145 -10.68 5.99 -2.97
N PHE A 146 -11.60 5.21 -2.40
CA PHE A 146 -12.67 4.52 -3.15
C PHE A 146 -14.03 5.22 -2.99
N ASN A 147 -14.05 6.53 -2.76
CA ASN A 147 -15.26 7.35 -2.62
C ASN A 147 -16.27 6.81 -1.59
N ASN A 148 -15.78 6.13 -0.54
CA ASN A 148 -16.58 5.48 0.50
C ASN A 148 -17.54 4.39 -0.03
N VAL A 149 -17.26 3.82 -1.20
CA VAL A 149 -18.02 2.69 -1.75
C VAL A 149 -17.58 1.39 -1.07
N GLU A 150 -18.37 0.93 -0.09
CA GLU A 150 -18.00 -0.16 0.84
C GLU A 150 -17.48 -1.42 0.13
N HIS A 151 -18.16 -1.89 -0.91
CA HIS A 151 -17.80 -3.14 -1.59
C HIS A 151 -16.40 -3.11 -2.22
N CYS A 152 -15.82 -1.93 -2.49
CA CYS A 152 -14.50 -1.79 -3.08
C CYS A 152 -13.37 -2.05 -2.07
N PHE A 153 -13.57 -1.77 -0.78
CA PHE A 153 -12.53 -1.87 0.24
C PHE A 153 -12.88 -2.78 1.41
N LYS A 154 -14.11 -3.30 1.50
CA LYS A 154 -14.58 -4.19 2.57
C LYS A 154 -13.64 -5.38 2.80
N THR A 155 -13.28 -6.09 1.73
CA THR A 155 -12.35 -7.22 1.79
C THR A 155 -10.98 -6.82 2.38
N ILE A 156 -10.53 -5.59 2.10
CA ILE A 156 -9.27 -5.07 2.63
C ILE A 156 -9.40 -4.75 4.11
N TRP A 157 -10.50 -4.12 4.52
CA TRP A 157 -10.80 -3.89 5.93
C TRP A 157 -10.87 -5.20 6.71
N GLU A 158 -11.54 -6.22 6.20
CA GLU A 158 -11.60 -7.54 6.84
C GLU A 158 -10.20 -8.18 7.00
N ILE A 159 -9.32 -8.03 6.00
CA ILE A 159 -7.93 -8.48 6.10
C ILE A 159 -7.16 -7.69 7.17
N ILE A 160 -7.38 -6.37 7.24
CA ILE A 160 -6.77 -5.50 8.25
C ILE A 160 -7.25 -5.93 9.63
N ASP A 161 -8.56 -6.02 9.84
CA ASP A 161 -9.20 -6.35 11.11
C ASP A 161 -8.80 -7.75 11.59
N LYS A 162 -8.83 -8.75 10.70
CA LYS A 162 -8.35 -10.10 11.03
C LYS A 162 -6.90 -10.12 11.49
N ARG A 163 -6.01 -9.31 10.91
CA ARG A 163 -4.61 -9.23 11.34
C ARG A 163 -4.44 -8.38 12.59
N TRP A 164 -5.27 -7.36 12.73
CA TRP A 164 -5.33 -6.45 13.86
C TRP A 164 -5.76 -7.16 15.15
N ASP A 165 -6.92 -7.83 15.12
CA ASP A 165 -7.51 -8.49 16.29
C ASP A 165 -6.66 -9.66 16.78
N ASN A 166 -6.01 -10.38 15.87
CA ASN A 166 -5.21 -11.55 16.24
C ASN A 166 -3.83 -11.20 16.83
N LYS A 167 -3.27 -10.02 16.57
CA LYS A 167 -1.85 -9.72 16.90
C LYS A 167 -1.57 -8.33 17.46
N LEU A 168 -2.42 -7.35 17.21
CA LEU A 168 -2.13 -5.93 17.45
C LEU A 168 -3.15 -5.25 18.39
N LYS A 169 -4.35 -5.82 18.56
CA LYS A 169 -5.36 -5.33 19.53
C LYS A 169 -5.10 -5.86 20.95
N THR A 170 -3.89 -5.64 21.47
CA THR A 170 -3.60 -5.96 22.88
C THR A 170 -3.99 -4.80 23.79
N PRO A 171 -4.26 -5.04 25.10
CA PRO A 171 -4.56 -3.97 26.05
C PRO A 171 -3.52 -2.84 26.05
N LEU A 172 -2.25 -3.17 25.78
CA LEU A 172 -1.17 -2.20 25.71
C LEU A 172 -1.31 -1.19 24.56
N HIS A 173 -1.71 -1.65 23.36
CA HIS A 173 -1.92 -0.76 22.22
C HIS A 173 -3.18 0.09 22.40
N LEU A 174 -4.23 -0.47 23.01
CA LEU A 174 -5.45 0.26 23.35
C LEU A 174 -5.19 1.35 24.40
N ALA A 175 -4.45 1.02 25.46
CA ALA A 175 -4.02 1.98 26.46
C ALA A 175 -3.11 3.05 25.83
N GLY A 176 -2.16 2.66 24.97
CA GLY A 176 -1.32 3.61 24.24
C GLY A 176 -2.14 4.62 23.44
N TYR A 177 -3.17 4.16 22.73
CA TYR A 177 -4.07 5.04 21.97
C TYR A 177 -4.88 5.98 22.88
N TYR A 178 -5.47 5.43 23.95
CA TYR A 178 -6.24 6.19 24.92
C TYR A 178 -5.41 7.32 25.56
N LEU A 179 -4.12 7.07 25.82
CA LEU A 179 -3.20 8.02 26.44
C LEU A 179 -2.52 8.97 25.45
N ASN A 180 -2.75 8.80 24.15
CA ASN A 180 -2.16 9.65 23.14
C ASN A 180 -3.02 10.91 22.96
N LEU A 181 -2.58 12.03 23.55
CA LEU A 181 -3.29 13.32 23.49
C LEU A 181 -3.63 13.78 22.06
N TYR A 182 -2.80 13.42 21.08
CA TYR A 182 -3.05 13.74 19.66
C TYR A 182 -4.35 13.10 19.15
N TYR A 183 -4.65 11.88 19.59
CA TYR A 183 -5.87 11.16 19.19
C TYR A 183 -6.99 11.29 20.21
N TYR A 184 -6.67 11.37 21.50
CA TYR A 184 -7.67 11.41 22.56
C TYR A 184 -8.52 12.68 22.51
N TYR A 185 -7.93 13.87 22.43
CA TYR A 185 -8.72 15.10 22.47
C TYR A 185 -9.69 15.26 21.30
N PRO A 186 -9.31 15.00 20.03
CA PRO A 186 -10.24 15.11 18.92
C PRO A 186 -11.36 14.06 18.96
N ASN A 187 -11.10 12.87 19.53
CA ASN A 187 -12.03 11.73 19.52
C ASN A 187 -12.57 11.38 20.92
N LYS A 188 -12.51 12.32 21.88
CA LYS A 188 -12.76 12.06 23.31
C LYS A 188 -14.09 11.35 23.56
N LEU A 189 -15.17 11.88 22.98
CA LEU A 189 -16.51 11.33 23.13
C LEU A 189 -16.62 9.90 22.58
N GLU A 190 -16.05 9.65 21.40
CA GLU A 190 -16.06 8.32 20.77
C GLU A 190 -15.30 7.31 21.62
N ILE A 191 -14.12 7.70 22.12
CA ILE A 191 -13.26 6.84 22.93
C ILE A 191 -13.88 6.53 24.30
N GLU A 192 -14.48 7.53 24.98
CA GLU A 192 -15.07 7.34 26.31
C GLU A 192 -16.38 6.53 26.28
N LEU A 193 -17.12 6.61 25.17
CA LEU A 193 -18.35 5.84 24.97
C LEU A 193 -18.07 4.41 24.46
N ASP A 194 -16.93 4.17 23.81
CA ASP A 194 -16.53 2.84 23.35
C ASP A 194 -16.16 1.93 24.53
N GLY A 195 -17.00 0.90 24.74
CA GLY A 195 -16.83 -0.11 25.78
C GLY A 195 -15.49 -0.86 25.72
N THR A 196 -14.81 -0.85 24.58
CA THR A 196 -13.49 -1.47 24.36
C THR A 196 -12.41 -0.85 25.25
N PHE A 197 -12.52 0.43 25.62
CA PHE A 197 -11.52 1.14 26.42
C PHE A 197 -11.82 1.16 27.93
N ARG A 198 -12.97 0.65 28.38
CA ARG A 198 -13.36 0.64 29.81
C ARG A 198 -12.34 -0.08 30.71
N GLY A 199 -11.67 -1.12 30.21
CA GLY A 199 -10.60 -1.81 30.93
C GLY A 199 -9.39 -0.93 31.24
N SER A 200 -9.08 0.04 30.36
CA SER A 200 -8.00 1.01 30.54
C SER A 200 -8.39 2.15 31.50
N SER A 201 -9.69 2.50 31.56
CA SER A 201 -10.22 3.51 32.49
C SER A 201 -10.24 3.07 33.96
N ILE A 202 -10.31 1.75 34.23
CA ILE A 202 -10.34 1.21 35.61
C ILE A 202 -9.00 1.44 36.33
N LEU A 203 -7.89 1.57 35.60
CA LEU A 203 -6.58 1.88 36.19
C LEU A 203 -6.51 3.33 36.69
N TYR A 204 -7.26 4.27 36.10
CA TYR A 204 -7.26 5.67 36.50
C TYR A 204 -8.16 5.94 37.71
N HIS A 205 -9.24 5.18 37.89
CA HIS A 205 -10.17 5.41 38.99
C HIS A 205 -9.81 4.71 40.31
N LYS A 206 -8.80 3.82 40.34
CA LYS A 206 -8.39 3.15 41.59
C LYS A 206 -7.35 3.90 42.41
N ASP A 207 -6.64 4.87 41.83
CA ASP A 207 -5.59 5.62 42.55
C ASP A 207 -6.04 7.01 43.04
N GLY A 208 -7.27 7.42 42.76
CA GLY A 208 -7.84 8.72 43.19
C GLY A 208 -8.70 8.68 44.46
N SER A 209 -8.70 7.58 45.21
CA SER A 209 -9.56 7.41 46.40
C SER A 209 -8.80 6.83 47.60
N ARG A 210 -7.59 7.35 47.85
CA ARG A 210 -6.91 7.29 49.14
C ARG A 210 -6.26 8.64 49.41
N GLY A 211 -6.90 9.43 50.26
CA GLY A 211 -6.47 10.76 50.69
C GLY A 211 -7.67 11.54 51.20
#